data_AF-A0A951K6P3-F1
#
_entry.id   AF-A0A951K6P3-F1
#
_cell.length_a   1.000
_cell.length_b   1.000
_cell.length_c   1.000
_cell.angle_alpha   90.00
_cell.angle_beta   90.00
_cell.angle_gamma   90.00
#
_symmetry.space_group_name_H-M   'P 1'
#
loop_
_entity.id
_entity.type
_entity.pdbx_description
1 polymer ?
#
loop_
_entity_poly.entity_id
_entity_poly.type
_entity_poly.pdbx_seq_one_letter_code
_entity_poly.pdbx_strand_id
1 'polypeptide(L)'
;MRRLSTEHRTAPHDEAEERLRRALQIGWELENLVGVATDLHWLGRVAVAQGRPEDGVVFAAAASRLRDLVGGGLTVQLYQFDVDNPVDAARRELSDAEFERPWAIGHAQPLDDVVAQAVDSARE
;
A
#
# COMPACT_ATOMS: atom_id res chain seq x y z
N MET A 1 -19.33 27.80 -10.01
CA MET A 1 -19.69 26.41 -9.64
C MET A 1 -18.41 25.58 -9.55
N ARG A 2 -18.12 25.09 -8.33
CA ARG A 2 -17.18 24.02 -7.91
C ARG A 2 -15.69 24.12 -8.32
N ARG A 3 -14.89 24.77 -7.46
CA ARG A 3 -13.45 24.51 -7.20
C ARG A 3 -13.19 24.40 -5.68
N LEU A 4 -13.93 23.54 -4.99
CA LEU A 4 -13.81 23.38 -3.52
C LEU A 4 -13.73 21.91 -3.06
N SER A 5 -13.49 20.95 -3.95
CA SER A 5 -13.55 19.51 -3.60
C SER A 5 -12.24 18.73 -3.76
N THR A 6 -11.13 19.37 -4.14
CA THR A 6 -9.83 18.68 -4.27
C THR A 6 -8.91 18.91 -3.06
N GLU A 7 -8.88 20.10 -2.47
CA GLU A 7 -7.98 20.41 -1.34
C GLU A 7 -8.34 19.70 -0.03
N HIS A 8 -9.63 19.42 0.22
CA HIS A 8 -10.06 18.77 1.45
C HIS A 8 -9.87 17.23 1.42
N ARG A 9 -9.60 16.67 0.24
CA ARG A 9 -9.44 15.22 0.05
C ARG A 9 -7.97 14.79 0.11
N THR A 10 -7.02 15.67 -0.21
CA THR A 10 -5.58 15.36 -0.15
C THR A 10 -5.03 15.41 1.28
N ALA A 11 -5.41 16.43 2.06
CA ALA A 11 -4.90 16.64 3.41
C ALA A 11 -5.05 15.44 4.40
N PRO A 12 -6.17 14.68 4.41
CA PRO A 12 -6.30 13.51 5.27
C PRO A 12 -5.43 12.33 4.83
N HIS A 13 -5.16 12.22 3.52
CA HIS A 13 -4.32 11.17 2.96
C HIS A 13 -2.84 11.42 3.23
N ASP A 14 -2.40 12.68 3.17
CA ASP A 14 -1.00 13.05 3.40
C ASP A 14 -0.59 12.81 4.87
N GLU A 15 -1.44 13.18 5.82
CA GLU A 15 -1.20 12.92 7.26
C GLU A 15 -1.27 11.43 7.60
N ALA A 16 -2.14 10.68 6.92
CA ALA A 16 -2.19 9.21 7.04
C ALA A 16 -0.91 8.57 6.49
N GLU A 17 -0.43 9.04 5.35
CA GLU A 17 0.77 8.53 4.70
C GLU A 17 2.01 8.73 5.58
N GLU A 18 2.22 9.92 6.13
CA GLU A 18 3.36 10.21 7.02
C GLU A 18 3.35 9.30 8.25
N ARG A 19 2.18 9.13 8.87
CA ARG A 19 2.03 8.24 10.04
C ARG A 19 2.30 6.79 9.69
N LEU A 20 1.78 6.32 8.57
CA LEU A 20 1.97 4.94 8.10
C LEU A 20 3.43 4.66 7.73
N ARG A 21 4.14 5.62 7.12
CA ARG A 21 5.58 5.47 6.86
C ARG A 21 6.40 5.34 8.14
N ARG A 22 6.10 6.18 9.13
CA ARG A 22 6.78 6.10 10.42
C ARG A 22 6.48 4.78 11.13
N ALA A 23 5.24 4.30 11.06
CA ALA A 23 4.86 2.99 11.57
C ALA A 23 5.60 1.86 10.84
N LEU A 24 5.65 1.92 9.50
CA LEU A 24 6.37 0.97 8.65
C LEU A 24 7.85 0.89 9.01
N GLN A 25 8.51 2.04 9.19
CA GLN A 25 9.92 2.10 9.56
C GLN A 25 10.17 1.45 10.94
N ILE A 26 9.36 1.79 11.94
CA ILE A 26 9.45 1.18 13.28
C ILE A 26 9.16 -0.33 13.21
N GLY A 27 8.13 -0.72 12.46
CA GLY A 27 7.75 -2.12 12.27
C GLY A 27 8.85 -2.94 11.61
N TRP A 28 9.56 -2.34 10.63
CA TRP A 28 10.70 -2.95 9.97
C TRP A 28 11.89 -3.12 10.91
N GLU A 29 12.26 -2.09 11.66
CA GLU A 29 13.35 -2.14 12.66
C GLU A 29 13.11 -3.17 13.78
N LEU A 30 11.83 -3.43 14.10
CA LEU A 30 11.42 -4.41 15.10
C LEU A 30 11.17 -5.81 14.52
N GLU A 31 11.39 -6.03 13.22
CA GLU A 31 11.07 -7.28 12.51
C GLU A 31 9.60 -7.72 12.69
N ASN A 32 8.69 -6.76 12.91
CA ASN A 32 7.26 -7.00 13.04
C ASN A 32 6.61 -7.16 11.66
N LEU A 33 6.80 -8.32 11.04
CA LEU A 33 6.34 -8.60 9.69
C LEU A 33 4.81 -8.49 9.52
N VAL A 34 4.03 -8.76 10.56
CA VAL A 34 2.57 -8.56 10.54
C VAL A 34 2.23 -7.07 10.47
N GLY A 35 2.93 -6.24 11.25
CA GLY A 35 2.81 -4.78 11.20
C GLY A 35 3.22 -4.23 9.83
N VAL A 36 4.36 -4.66 9.31
CA VAL A 36 4.86 -4.27 7.97
C VAL A 36 3.84 -4.59 6.88
N ALA A 37 3.25 -5.80 6.89
CA ALA A 37 2.21 -6.17 5.92
C ALA A 37 0.95 -5.30 6.04
N THR A 38 0.62 -4.87 7.26
CA THR A 38 -0.52 -3.99 7.52
C THR A 38 -0.24 -2.59 6.98
N ASP A 39 0.91 -2.01 7.32
CA ASP A 39 1.27 -0.66 6.90
C ASP A 39 1.41 -0.56 5.38
N LEU A 40 2.01 -1.55 4.72
CA LEU A 40 2.08 -1.62 3.26
C LEU A 40 0.70 -1.70 2.59
N HIS A 41 -0.26 -2.43 3.19
CA HIS A 41 -1.63 -2.46 2.67
C HIS A 41 -2.28 -1.08 2.72
N TRP A 42 -2.15 -0.37 3.84
CA TRP A 42 -2.72 0.97 3.99
C TRP A 42 -2.00 2.02 3.14
N LEU A 43 -0.68 1.95 3.02
CA LEU A 43 0.08 2.79 2.08
C LEU A 43 -0.33 2.52 0.64
N GLY A 44 -0.60 1.25 0.29
CA GLY A 44 -1.15 0.90 -1.01
C GLY A 44 -2.46 1.64 -1.31
N ARG A 45 -3.36 1.73 -0.31
CA ARG A 45 -4.63 2.45 -0.45
C ARG A 45 -4.43 3.95 -0.60
N VAL A 46 -3.53 4.53 0.20
CA VAL A 46 -3.21 5.96 0.14
C VAL A 46 -2.60 6.31 -1.22
N ALA A 47 -1.68 5.50 -1.72
CA ALA A 47 -1.06 5.71 -3.03
C ALA A 47 -2.10 5.72 -4.17
N VAL A 48 -3.04 4.76 -4.18
CA VAL A 48 -4.15 4.77 -5.17
C VAL A 48 -5.00 6.03 -5.01
N ALA A 49 -5.37 6.42 -3.79
CA ALA A 49 -6.18 7.60 -3.54
C ALA A 49 -5.51 8.92 -3.96
N GLN A 50 -4.17 8.97 -3.92
CA GLN A 50 -3.34 10.09 -4.37
C GLN A 50 -2.98 10.03 -5.86
N GLY A 51 -3.51 9.06 -6.62
CA GLY A 51 -3.26 8.97 -8.07
C GLY A 51 -1.93 8.31 -8.45
N ARG A 52 -1.35 7.51 -7.54
CA ARG A 52 -0.19 6.65 -7.78
C ARG A 52 -0.59 5.17 -7.70
N PRO A 53 -1.45 4.71 -8.62
CA PRO A 53 -1.98 3.35 -8.54
C PRO A 53 -0.91 2.27 -8.72
N GLU A 54 0.17 2.53 -9.46
CA GLU A 54 1.27 1.56 -9.62
C GLU A 54 2.01 1.28 -8.29
N ASP A 55 2.39 2.34 -7.55
CA ASP A 55 2.92 2.22 -6.18
C ASP A 55 1.93 1.46 -5.28
N GLY A 56 0.64 1.79 -5.42
CA GLY A 56 -0.45 1.12 -4.74
C GLY A 56 -0.45 -0.40 -4.91
N VAL A 57 -0.27 -0.85 -6.15
CA VAL A 57 -0.21 -2.27 -6.51
C VAL A 57 1.07 -2.92 -5.97
N VAL A 58 2.23 -2.27 -6.07
CA VAL A 58 3.50 -2.80 -5.53
C VAL A 58 3.37 -3.05 -4.03
N PHE A 59 2.87 -2.06 -3.27
CA PHE A 59 2.73 -2.19 -1.82
C PHE A 59 1.71 -3.27 -1.44
N ALA A 60 0.59 -3.34 -2.15
CA ALA A 60 -0.44 -4.36 -1.92
C ALA A 60 0.07 -5.79 -2.20
N ALA A 61 0.85 -5.97 -3.28
CA ALA A 61 1.47 -7.24 -3.64
C ALA A 61 2.49 -7.69 -2.58
N ALA A 62 3.36 -6.78 -2.15
CA ALA A 62 4.33 -7.05 -1.10
C ALA A 62 3.66 -7.41 0.24
N ALA A 63 2.60 -6.68 0.61
CA ALA A 63 1.78 -6.99 1.76
C ALA A 63 1.13 -8.38 1.66
N SER A 64 0.63 -8.76 0.49
CA SER A 64 0.04 -10.09 0.25
C SER A 64 1.07 -11.19 0.43
N ARG A 65 2.22 -11.06 -0.23
CA ARG A 65 3.36 -11.97 -0.08
C ARG A 65 3.77 -12.14 1.39
N LEU A 66 3.86 -11.03 2.13
CA LEU A 66 4.29 -11.08 3.51
C LEU A 66 3.27 -11.80 4.41
N ARG A 67 1.97 -11.58 4.18
CA ARG A 67 0.90 -12.33 4.85
C ARG A 67 1.01 -13.83 4.60
N ASP A 68 1.27 -14.24 3.36
CA ASP A 68 1.46 -15.66 3.02
C ASP A 68 2.66 -16.26 3.77
N LEU A 69 3.76 -15.52 3.89
CA LEU A 69 4.97 -15.95 4.61
C LEU A 69 4.77 -16.12 6.12
N VAL A 70 4.01 -15.23 6.76
CA VAL A 70 3.77 -15.28 8.22
C VAL A 70 2.63 -16.22 8.63
N GLY A 71 2.13 -17.03 7.70
CA GLY A 71 1.15 -18.08 7.96
C GLY A 71 -0.28 -17.79 7.50
N GLY A 72 -0.51 -16.70 6.74
CA GLY A 72 -1.66 -16.43 5.87
C GLY A 72 -3.03 -16.31 6.54
N GLY A 73 -3.46 -17.34 7.27
CA GLY A 73 -4.84 -17.56 7.70
C GLY A 73 -5.41 -16.49 8.61
N LEU A 74 -4.69 -16.05 9.66
CA LEU A 74 -5.22 -15.06 10.60
C LEU A 74 -5.14 -13.63 10.03
N THR A 75 -4.08 -13.31 9.30
CA THR A 75 -3.90 -12.00 8.68
C THR A 75 -4.85 -11.80 7.48
N VAL A 76 -5.03 -12.80 6.62
CA VAL A 76 -5.94 -12.70 5.47
C VAL A 76 -7.39 -12.54 5.93
N GLN A 77 -7.80 -13.23 7.01
CA GLN A 77 -9.16 -13.09 7.55
C GLN A 77 -9.50 -11.68 8.06
N LEU A 78 -8.49 -10.90 8.50
CA LEU A 78 -8.71 -9.53 8.96
C LEU A 78 -8.96 -8.54 7.81
N TYR A 79 -8.43 -8.81 6.61
CA TYR A 79 -8.50 -7.88 5.47
C TYR A 79 -9.38 -8.37 4.32
N GLN A 80 -9.88 -9.60 4.34
CA GLN A 80 -10.75 -10.17 3.29
C GLN A 80 -12.08 -9.42 3.10
N PHE A 81 -12.52 -8.64 4.09
CA PHE A 81 -13.74 -7.83 4.03
C PHE A 81 -13.47 -6.34 3.84
N ASP A 82 -12.23 -5.95 3.54
CA ASP A 82 -11.91 -4.56 3.27
C ASP A 82 -12.54 -4.13 1.94
N VAL A 83 -13.67 -3.42 2.02
CA VAL A 83 -14.47 -2.95 0.86
C VAL A 83 -13.66 -2.04 -0.06
N ASP A 84 -12.61 -1.41 0.48
CA ASP A 84 -11.67 -0.55 -0.23
C ASP A 84 -10.25 -1.14 -0.21
N ASN A 85 -10.12 -2.43 -0.52
CA ASN A 85 -8.82 -3.08 -0.72
C ASN A 85 -8.03 -2.34 -1.82
N PRO A 86 -6.72 -2.06 -1.61
CA PRO A 86 -5.89 -1.35 -2.59
C PRO A 86 -5.81 -2.04 -3.95
N VAL A 87 -5.91 -3.37 -3.99
CA VAL A 87 -5.94 -4.15 -5.25
C VAL A 87 -7.21 -3.83 -6.04
N ASP A 88 -8.37 -3.89 -5.39
CA ASP A 88 -9.64 -3.61 -6.05
C ASP A 88 -9.73 -2.14 -6.48
N ALA A 89 -9.18 -1.24 -5.66
CA ALA A 89 -9.08 0.18 -6.00
C ALA A 89 -8.17 0.41 -7.22
N ALA A 90 -6.99 -0.20 -7.25
CA ALA A 90 -6.07 -0.08 -8.39
C ALA A 90 -6.64 -0.71 -9.67
N ARG A 91 -7.34 -1.85 -9.58
CA ARG A 91 -8.00 -2.49 -10.73
C ARG A 91 -9.15 -1.68 -11.34
N ARG A 92 -9.67 -0.66 -10.63
CA ARG A 92 -10.65 0.29 -11.19
C ARG A 92 -9.98 1.39 -12.01
N GLU A 93 -8.71 1.69 -11.72
CA GLU A 93 -7.94 2.78 -12.34
C GLU A 93 -7.00 2.27 -13.45
N LEU A 94 -6.54 1.02 -13.36
CA LEU A 94 -5.58 0.41 -14.28
C LEU A 94 -6.24 -0.65 -15.17
N SER A 95 -5.74 -0.78 -16.40
CA SER A 95 -6.01 -1.96 -17.22
C SER A 95 -5.29 -3.20 -16.67
N ASP A 96 -5.71 -4.40 -17.07
CA ASP A 96 -5.06 -5.64 -16.65
C ASP A 96 -3.55 -5.63 -16.96
N ALA A 97 -3.15 -5.18 -18.16
CA ALA A 97 -1.74 -5.11 -18.55
C ALA A 97 -0.92 -4.14 -17.70
N GLU A 98 -1.52 -3.03 -17.25
CA GLU A 98 -0.88 -2.04 -16.38
C GLU A 98 -0.81 -2.53 -14.93
N PHE A 99 -1.75 -3.37 -14.49
CA PHE A 99 -1.76 -3.96 -13.16
C PHE A 99 -0.73 -5.09 -13.01
N GLU A 100 -0.62 -5.98 -14.00
CA GLU A 100 0.19 -7.21 -13.87
C GLU A 100 1.67 -6.92 -13.63
N ARG A 101 2.23 -5.86 -14.23
CA ARG A 101 3.66 -5.53 -14.07
C ARG A 101 3.99 -5.08 -12.63
N PRO A 102 3.35 -4.05 -12.05
CA PRO A 102 3.55 -3.66 -10.65
C PRO A 102 3.24 -4.79 -9.66
N TRP A 103 2.24 -5.63 -9.94
CA TRP A 103 1.92 -6.77 -9.10
C TRP A 103 3.05 -7.78 -9.03
N ALA A 104 3.62 -8.13 -10.19
CA ALA A 104 4.79 -9.00 -10.27
C ALA A 104 6.01 -8.39 -9.55
N ILE A 105 6.21 -7.07 -9.67
CA ILE A 105 7.28 -6.34 -8.96
C ILE A 105 7.12 -6.50 -7.46
N GLY A 106 5.98 -6.14 -6.87
CA GLY A 106 5.78 -6.22 -5.43
C GLY A 106 5.86 -7.65 -4.86
N HIS A 107 5.56 -8.67 -5.67
CA HIS A 107 5.74 -10.08 -5.29
C HIS A 107 7.20 -10.57 -5.37
N ALA A 108 8.00 -10.01 -6.28
CA ALA A 108 9.36 -10.49 -6.55
C ALA A 108 10.45 -9.66 -5.86
N GLN A 109 10.20 -8.37 -5.64
CA GLN A 109 11.17 -7.43 -5.11
C GLN A 109 11.55 -7.78 -3.65
N PRO A 110 12.82 -7.63 -3.26
CA PRO A 110 13.24 -7.73 -1.87
C PRO A 110 12.42 -6.79 -0.97
N LEU A 111 12.06 -7.27 0.22
CA LEU A 111 11.14 -6.54 1.09
C LEU A 111 11.74 -5.23 1.60
N ASP A 112 13.05 -5.20 1.84
CA ASP A 112 13.83 -4.01 2.17
C ASP A 112 13.70 -2.92 1.09
N ASP A 113 13.76 -3.29 -0.19
CA ASP A 113 13.59 -2.35 -1.30
C ASP A 113 12.17 -1.79 -1.35
N VAL A 114 11.14 -2.63 -1.13
CA VAL A 114 9.74 -2.17 -1.10
C VAL A 114 9.48 -1.25 0.11
N VAL A 115 10.05 -1.57 1.27
CA VAL A 115 9.96 -0.75 2.47
C VAL A 115 10.64 0.61 2.24
N ALA A 116 11.84 0.62 1.65
CA ALA A 116 12.54 1.85 1.31
C ALA A 116 11.72 2.72 0.34
N GLN A 117 11.20 2.11 -0.74
CA GLN A 117 10.32 2.81 -1.69
C GLN A 117 9.12 3.44 -0.99
N ALA A 118 8.42 2.67 -0.15
CA ALA A 118 7.24 3.13 0.57
C ALA A 118 7.53 4.29 1.55
N VAL A 119 8.70 4.26 2.20
CA VAL A 119 9.16 5.34 3.08
C VAL A 119 9.51 6.61 2.29
N ASP A 120 10.04 6.49 1.07
CA ASP A 120 10.52 7.63 0.28
C ASP A 120 9.47 8.29 -0.64
N SER A 121 8.33 7.64 -0.88
CA SER A 121 7.38 7.96 -1.97
C SER A 121 6.60 9.30 -1.88
N ALA A 122 6.95 10.24 -0.99
CA ALA A 122 6.31 11.57 -0.87
C ALA A 122 7.30 12.73 -0.98
N ARG A 123 8.52 12.47 -1.46
CA ARG A 123 9.55 13.50 -1.66
C ARG A 123 9.54 14.13 -3.05
N GLU A 124 8.56 13.82 -3.89
CA GLU A 124 8.41 14.35 -5.26
C GLU A 124 7.22 15.31 -5.40
#